data_AF-A0A135VRI0-F1
#
_entry.id   AF-A0A135VRI0-F1
#
_cell.length_a   1.000
_cell.length_b   1.000
_cell.length_c   1.000
_cell.angle_alpha   90.00
_cell.angle_beta   90.00
_cell.angle_gamma   90.00
#
_symmetry.space_group_name_H-M   'P 1'
#
loop_
_entity.id
_entity.type
_entity.pdbx_description
1 polymer ?
#
loop_
_entity_poly.entity_id
_entity_poly.type
_entity_poly.pdbx_seq_one_letter_code
_entity_poly.pdbx_strand_id
1 'polypeptide(L)'
;MEDIEGASTKALLDRFKQAVDRANECLSNEEYQQAMALYYDASLSADEMTQRFLSLLIKTAPSTAHTTLLVEVLSWRLRYFTAQYDYHLAVAQTLSGLPREEWIARLETILVLSQSLVDMILPIYKQEKDPGIRRRIHDLFDDWITGIRNLIINLRSWGMASAQAARVLEWAMDNEIG
;
A
#
# COMPACT_ATOMS: atom_id res chain seq x y z
N MET A 1 4.21 12.84 -24.53
CA MET A 1 4.23 12.10 -23.26
C MET A 1 5.54 12.50 -22.63
N GLU A 2 5.52 13.45 -21.70
CA GLU A 2 6.74 13.97 -21.08
C GLU A 2 7.40 12.85 -20.29
N ASP A 3 8.64 12.53 -20.64
CA ASP A 3 9.51 11.71 -19.81
C ASP A 3 9.69 12.45 -18.49
N ILE A 4 9.04 11.95 -17.44
CA ILE A 4 9.41 12.26 -16.07
C ILE A 4 10.78 11.58 -15.87
N GLU A 5 11.87 12.25 -16.27
CA GLU A 5 13.22 11.89 -15.85
C GLU A 5 13.32 12.14 -14.34
N GLY A 6 12.71 11.25 -13.56
CA GLY A 6 12.89 11.21 -12.11
C GLY A 6 14.36 10.97 -11.77
N ALA A 7 14.77 11.37 -10.56
CA ALA A 7 16.13 11.16 -10.07
C ALA A 7 16.56 9.69 -10.29
N SER A 8 17.81 9.44 -10.70
CA SER A 8 18.28 8.07 -10.94
C SER A 8 17.99 7.16 -9.74
N THR A 9 17.78 5.85 -9.95
CA THR A 9 17.52 4.91 -8.84
C THR A 9 18.62 4.95 -7.77
N LYS A 10 19.85 5.28 -8.17
CA LYS A 10 20.97 5.53 -7.25
C LYS A 10 20.72 6.75 -6.36
N ALA A 11 20.29 7.87 -6.93
CA ALA A 11 19.97 9.08 -6.17
C ALA A 11 18.81 8.87 -5.19
N LEU A 12 17.80 8.07 -5.56
CA LEU A 12 16.73 7.67 -4.64
C LEU A 12 17.27 6.83 -3.47
N LEU A 13 18.14 5.86 -3.75
CA LEU A 13 18.77 5.05 -2.72
C LEU A 13 19.62 5.89 -1.77
N ASP A 14 20.36 6.86 -2.30
CA ASP A 14 21.18 7.76 -1.49
C ASP A 14 20.30 8.65 -0.60
N ARG A 15 19.20 9.21 -1.14
CA ARG A 15 18.21 9.96 -0.36
C ARG A 15 17.59 9.10 0.75
N PHE A 16 17.20 7.87 0.43
CA PHE A 16 16.65 6.92 1.40
C PHE A 16 17.63 6.70 2.56
N LYS A 17 18.89 6.36 2.25
CA LYS A 17 19.91 6.10 3.27
C LYS A 17 20.17 7.32 4.15
N GLN A 18 20.35 8.49 3.53
CA GLN A 18 20.57 9.74 4.26
C GLN A 18 19.40 10.07 5.21
N ALA A 19 18.16 9.87 4.75
CA ALA A 19 16.98 10.10 5.59
C ALA A 19 16.94 9.13 6.77
N VAL A 20 17.20 7.84 6.55
CA VAL A 20 17.25 6.82 7.61
C VAL A 20 18.36 7.10 8.62
N ASP A 21 19.57 7.40 8.17
CA ASP A 21 20.72 7.66 9.05
C ASP A 21 20.45 8.86 9.95
N ARG A 22 19.95 9.96 9.38
CA ARG A 22 19.57 11.15 10.14
C ARG A 22 18.37 10.90 11.06
N ALA A 23 17.41 10.08 10.65
CA ALA A 23 16.28 9.72 11.50
C ALA A 23 16.72 8.94 12.74
N ASN A 24 17.69 8.02 12.58
CA ASN A 24 18.28 7.27 13.68
C ASN A 24 19.06 8.17 14.65
N GLU A 25 19.80 9.17 14.13
CA GLU A 25 20.47 10.18 14.94
C GLU A 25 19.46 11.00 15.76
N CYS A 26 18.44 11.56 15.11
CA CYS A 26 17.37 12.30 15.78
C CYS A 26 16.67 11.43 16.84
N LEU A 27 16.40 10.16 16.54
CA LEU A 27 15.78 9.24 17.48
C LEU A 27 16.66 9.00 18.72
N SER A 28 17.97 8.83 18.53
CA SER A 28 18.94 8.65 19.61
C SER A 28 19.07 9.90 20.49
N ASN A 29 18.79 11.07 19.92
CA ASN A 29 18.79 12.36 20.61
C ASN A 29 17.41 12.76 21.16
N GLU A 30 16.43 11.85 21.13
CA GLU A 30 15.04 12.09 21.58
C GLU A 30 14.28 13.18 20.78
N GLU A 31 14.74 13.51 19.57
CA GLU A 31 14.10 14.45 18.64
C GLU A 31 12.99 13.76 17.82
N TYR A 32 11.97 13.23 18.52
CA TYR A 32 11.00 12.29 17.96
C TYR A 32 10.21 12.82 16.75
N GLN A 33 9.82 14.09 16.76
CA GLN A 33 9.07 14.68 15.65
C GLN A 33 9.91 14.75 14.37
N GLN A 34 11.19 15.10 14.51
CA GLN A 34 12.11 15.20 13.39
C GLN A 34 12.51 13.82 12.87
N ALA A 35 12.74 12.86 13.78
CA ALA A 35 12.95 11.47 13.42
C ALA A 35 11.76 10.91 12.62
N MET A 36 10.52 11.17 13.08
CA MET A 36 9.30 10.74 12.39
C MET A 36 9.18 11.33 10.98
N ALA A 37 9.46 12.62 10.81
CA ALA A 37 9.44 13.27 9.49
C ALA A 37 10.48 12.66 8.53
N LEU A 38 11.70 12.40 9.02
CA LEU A 38 12.76 11.77 8.22
C LEU A 38 12.44 10.32 7.85
N TYR A 39 11.84 9.53 8.76
CA TYR A 39 11.36 8.20 8.43
C TYR A 39 10.24 8.21 7.40
N TYR A 40 9.36 9.21 7.45
CA TYR A 40 8.36 9.41 6.42
C TYR A 40 9.01 9.70 5.06
N ASP A 41 9.99 10.60 4.98
CA ASP A 41 10.75 10.86 3.75
C ASP A 41 11.47 9.61 3.20
N ALA A 42 12.02 8.78 4.09
CA ALA A 42 12.59 7.49 3.72
C ALA A 42 11.52 6.55 3.13
N SER A 43 10.34 6.46 3.75
CA SER A 43 9.25 5.62 3.23
C SER A 43 8.79 6.04 1.82
N LEU A 44 8.70 7.35 1.55
CA LEU A 44 8.38 7.87 0.21
C LEU A 44 9.41 7.43 -0.84
N SER A 45 10.70 7.48 -0.49
CA SER A 45 11.78 7.04 -1.37
C SER A 45 11.72 5.53 -1.62
N ALA A 46 11.40 4.74 -0.59
CA ALA A 46 11.20 3.30 -0.70
C ALA A 46 9.99 2.93 -1.58
N ASP A 47 8.90 3.67 -1.46
CA ASP A 47 7.70 3.49 -2.28
C ASP A 47 7.97 3.77 -3.75
N GLU A 48 8.73 4.84 -4.06
CA GLU A 48 9.12 5.16 -5.43
C GLU A 48 10.04 4.08 -6.03
N MET A 49 11.04 3.61 -5.27
CA MET A 49 11.90 2.50 -5.70
C MET A 49 11.09 1.22 -5.97
N THR A 50 10.12 0.92 -5.10
CA THR A 50 9.23 -0.23 -5.28
C THR A 50 8.36 -0.09 -6.53
N GLN A 51 7.85 1.12 -6.81
CA GLN A 51 7.06 1.36 -8.01
C GLN A 51 7.87 1.20 -9.29
N ARG A 52 9.13 1.65 -9.29
CA ARG A 52 10.06 1.41 -10.41
C ARG A 52 10.34 -0.07 -10.61
N PHE A 53 10.56 -0.82 -9.53
CA PHE A 53 10.76 -2.26 -9.57
C PHE A 53 9.54 -2.98 -10.15
N LEU A 54 8.34 -2.69 -9.65
CA LEU A 54 7.10 -3.28 -10.16
C LEU A 54 6.87 -2.96 -11.65
N SER A 55 7.15 -1.73 -12.06
CA SER A 55 7.01 -1.30 -13.47
C SER A 55 7.95 -2.08 -14.40
N LEU A 56 9.17 -2.40 -13.95
CA LEU A 56 10.10 -3.24 -14.69
C LEU A 56 9.63 -4.70 -14.72
N LEU A 57 9.16 -5.20 -13.58
CA LEU A 57 8.68 -6.57 -13.45
C LEU A 57 7.50 -6.80 -14.41
N ILE A 58 6.49 -5.93 -14.41
CA ILE A 58 5.32 -6.01 -15.32
C ILE A 58 5.72 -6.03 -16.81
N LYS A 59 6.80 -5.34 -17.19
CA LYS A 59 7.27 -5.26 -18.59
C LYS A 59 8.12 -6.47 -19.02
N THR A 60 8.46 -7.36 -18.10
CA THR A 60 9.35 -8.49 -18.38
C THR A 60 8.58 -9.60 -19.12
N ALA A 61 9.27 -10.36 -19.98
CA ALA A 61 8.64 -11.42 -20.76
C ALA A 61 7.96 -12.47 -19.83
N PRO A 62 6.69 -12.81 -20.07
CA PRO A 62 5.92 -13.65 -19.18
C PRO A 62 6.41 -15.11 -19.22
N SER A 63 6.56 -15.70 -18.05
CA SER A 63 6.74 -17.14 -17.80
C SER A 63 6.01 -17.48 -16.50
N THR A 64 5.68 -18.75 -16.26
CA THR A 64 4.99 -19.15 -15.02
C THR A 64 5.76 -18.72 -13.76
N ALA A 65 7.09 -18.87 -13.77
CA ALA A 65 7.93 -18.42 -12.66
C ALA A 65 7.92 -16.89 -12.48
N HIS A 66 7.95 -16.16 -13.60
CA HIS A 66 7.85 -14.70 -13.59
C HIS A 66 6.49 -14.23 -13.07
N THR A 67 5.38 -14.79 -13.55
CA THR A 67 4.03 -14.44 -13.08
C THR A 67 3.86 -14.79 -11.61
N THR A 68 4.37 -15.94 -11.17
CA THR A 68 4.37 -16.32 -9.75
C THR A 68 5.07 -15.26 -8.91
N LEU A 69 6.30 -14.87 -9.29
CA LEU A 69 7.04 -13.83 -8.57
C LEU A 69 6.31 -12.49 -8.57
N LEU A 70 5.77 -12.05 -9.71
CA LEU A 70 5.00 -10.82 -9.81
C LEU A 70 3.79 -10.83 -8.87
N VAL A 71 3.03 -11.93 -8.85
CA VAL A 71 1.89 -12.11 -7.95
C VAL A 71 2.34 -12.08 -6.50
N GLU A 72 3.42 -12.76 -6.12
CA GLU A 72 3.91 -12.76 -4.74
C GLU A 72 4.36 -11.36 -4.27
N VAL A 73 5.05 -10.60 -5.12
CA VAL A 73 5.45 -9.22 -4.78
C VAL A 73 4.24 -8.30 -4.64
N LEU A 74 3.28 -8.38 -5.59
CA LEU A 74 2.05 -7.59 -5.52
C LEU A 74 1.19 -7.99 -4.31
N SER A 75 1.11 -9.28 -4.00
CA SER A 75 0.42 -9.81 -2.81
C SER A 75 1.02 -9.27 -1.52
N TRP A 76 2.35 -9.31 -1.40
CA TRP A 76 3.06 -8.76 -0.25
C TRP A 76 2.76 -7.26 -0.09
N ARG A 77 2.82 -6.49 -1.18
CA ARG A 77 2.56 -5.05 -1.11
C ARG A 77 1.10 -4.72 -0.76
N LEU A 78 0.15 -5.51 -1.27
CA LEU A 78 -1.26 -5.33 -0.90
C LEU A 78 -1.48 -5.63 0.58
N ARG A 79 -0.91 -6.71 1.10
CA ARG A 79 -0.97 -7.06 2.53
C ARG A 79 -0.30 -6.01 3.42
N TYR A 80 0.77 -5.39 2.94
CA TYR A 80 1.40 -4.27 3.63
C TYR A 80 0.42 -3.09 3.78
N PHE A 81 -0.26 -2.69 2.70
CA PHE A 81 -1.28 -1.63 2.79
C PHE A 81 -2.45 -2.01 3.69
N THR A 82 -2.95 -3.25 3.63
CA THR A 82 -4.03 -3.67 4.53
C THR A 82 -3.62 -3.67 5.99
N ALA A 83 -2.39 -4.08 6.31
CA ALA A 83 -1.87 -4.02 7.68
C ALA A 83 -1.74 -2.58 8.20
N GLN A 84 -1.53 -1.60 7.31
CA GLN A 84 -1.52 -0.20 7.70
C GLN A 84 -2.90 0.32 8.10
N TYR A 85 -4.01 -0.29 7.66
CA TYR A 85 -5.35 0.08 8.13
C TYR A 85 -5.45 -0.06 9.65
N ASP A 86 -5.09 -1.24 10.16
CA ASP A 86 -5.15 -1.54 11.59
C ASP A 86 -4.20 -0.67 12.40
N TYR A 87 -2.99 -0.41 11.86
CA TYR A 87 -2.04 0.51 12.47
C TYR A 87 -2.62 1.92 12.61
N HIS A 88 -3.11 2.51 11.51
CA HIS A 88 -3.64 3.88 11.54
C HIS A 88 -4.91 4.00 12.37
N LEU A 89 -5.76 2.96 12.35
CA LEU A 89 -6.91 2.85 13.24
C LEU A 89 -6.46 2.85 14.72
N ALA A 90 -5.53 1.98 15.10
CA ALA A 90 -5.03 1.90 16.47
C ALA A 90 -4.42 3.24 16.93
N VAL A 91 -3.60 3.86 16.08
CA VAL A 91 -2.99 5.17 16.37
C VAL A 91 -4.06 6.26 16.57
N ALA A 92 -5.10 6.30 15.72
CA ALA A 92 -6.20 7.23 15.85
C ALA A 92 -7.01 7.05 17.15
N GLN A 93 -7.07 5.83 17.69
CA GLN A 93 -7.69 5.57 19.01
C GLN A 93 -6.80 6.01 20.17
N THR A 94 -5.49 5.77 20.07
CA THR A 94 -4.57 5.92 21.21
C THR A 94 -4.00 7.33 21.36
N LEU A 95 -3.77 8.05 20.25
CA LEU A 95 -3.12 9.36 20.31
C LEU A 95 -4.16 10.47 20.49
N SER A 96 -4.27 10.99 21.71
CA SER A 96 -4.93 12.26 21.98
C SER A 96 -4.04 13.42 21.54
N GLY A 97 -4.42 14.18 20.49
CA GLY A 97 -3.73 15.43 20.13
C GLY A 97 -3.57 15.71 18.64
N LEU A 98 -3.73 14.73 17.76
CA LEU A 98 -3.85 14.93 16.31
C LEU A 98 -5.33 14.90 15.88
N PRO A 99 -5.76 15.76 14.94
CA PRO A 99 -7.14 15.73 14.44
C PRO A 99 -7.47 14.34 13.87
N ARG A 100 -8.60 13.77 14.27
CA ARG A 100 -9.03 12.44 13.80
C ARG A 100 -9.18 12.41 12.27
N GLU A 101 -9.49 13.55 11.69
CA GLU A 101 -9.65 13.79 10.26
C GLU A 101 -8.35 13.54 9.48
N GLU A 102 -7.18 13.87 10.05
CA GLU A 102 -5.89 13.67 9.38
C GLU A 102 -5.55 12.18 9.26
N TRP A 103 -5.88 11.39 10.29
CA TRP A 103 -5.69 9.94 10.27
C TRP A 103 -6.65 9.25 9.29
N ILE A 104 -7.89 9.73 9.19
CA ILE A 104 -8.82 9.27 8.16
C ILE A 104 -8.27 9.57 6.77
N ALA A 105 -7.79 10.79 6.50
CA ALA A 105 -7.25 11.14 5.18
C ALA A 105 -6.07 10.24 4.77
N ARG A 106 -5.19 9.89 5.72
CA ARG A 106 -4.11 8.93 5.51
C ARG A 106 -4.65 7.54 5.17
N LEU A 107 -5.64 7.08 5.91
CA LEU A 107 -6.29 5.79 5.67
C LEU A 107 -7.00 5.75 4.30
N GLU A 108 -7.65 6.82 3.88
CA GLU A 108 -8.26 6.95 2.56
C GLU A 108 -7.22 6.93 1.43
N THR A 109 -6.05 7.51 1.67
CA THR A 109 -4.92 7.43 0.73
C THR A 109 -4.45 5.99 0.56
N ILE A 110 -4.29 5.25 1.66
CA ILE A 110 -3.87 3.84 1.62
C ILE A 110 -4.91 2.98 0.91
N LEU A 111 -6.21 3.24 1.13
CA LEU A 111 -7.29 2.56 0.40
C LEU A 111 -7.15 2.72 -1.11
N VAL A 112 -6.90 3.94 -1.60
CA VAL A 112 -6.67 4.22 -3.03
C VAL A 112 -5.44 3.50 -3.56
N LEU A 113 -4.35 3.48 -2.79
CA LEU A 113 -3.13 2.75 -3.17
C LEU A 113 -3.36 1.23 -3.24
N SER A 114 -4.13 0.69 -2.29
CA SER A 114 -4.50 -0.73 -2.29
C SER A 114 -5.36 -1.10 -3.49
N GLN A 115 -6.35 -0.25 -3.84
CA GLN A 115 -7.21 -0.43 -5.01
C GLN A 115 -6.36 -0.42 -6.29
N SER A 116 -5.42 0.53 -6.40
CA SER A 116 -4.51 0.62 -7.55
C SER A 116 -3.65 -0.63 -7.73
N LEU A 117 -3.27 -1.32 -6.64
CA LEU A 117 -2.60 -2.62 -6.73
C LEU A 117 -3.54 -3.71 -7.23
N VAL A 118 -4.77 -3.75 -6.72
CA VAL A 118 -5.79 -4.72 -7.16
C VAL A 118 -6.11 -4.54 -8.65
N ASP A 119 -6.21 -3.28 -9.11
CA ASP A 119 -6.34 -2.94 -10.53
C ASP A 119 -5.21 -3.51 -11.40
N MET A 120 -3.98 -3.59 -10.86
CA MET A 120 -2.85 -4.22 -11.57
C MET A 120 -2.90 -5.75 -11.55
N ILE A 121 -3.43 -6.35 -10.47
CA ILE A 121 -3.53 -7.80 -10.30
C ILE A 121 -4.71 -8.38 -11.08
N LEU A 122 -5.83 -7.66 -11.18
CA LEU A 122 -7.08 -8.14 -11.76
C LEU A 122 -6.94 -8.60 -13.23
N PRO A 123 -6.21 -7.92 -14.13
CA PRO A 123 -5.95 -8.42 -15.46
C PRO A 123 -5.17 -9.74 -15.47
N ILE A 124 -4.23 -9.93 -14.54
CA ILE A 124 -3.48 -11.18 -14.38
C ILE A 124 -4.45 -12.30 -14.00
N TYR A 125 -5.33 -12.05 -13.02
CA TYR A 125 -6.35 -13.02 -12.61
C TYR A 125 -7.26 -13.47 -13.77
N LYS A 126 -7.72 -12.50 -14.58
CA LYS A 126 -8.63 -12.77 -15.71
C LYS A 126 -7.96 -13.52 -16.86
N GLN A 127 -6.64 -13.38 -17.03
CA GLN A 127 -5.89 -13.96 -18.16
C GLN A 127 -5.13 -15.24 -17.79
N GLU A 128 -4.85 -15.46 -16.51
CA GLU A 128 -4.05 -16.59 -16.04
C GLU A 128 -4.78 -17.92 -16.20
N LYS A 129 -4.06 -18.92 -16.72
CA LYS A 129 -4.56 -20.27 -16.95
C LYS A 129 -4.12 -21.23 -15.84
N ASP A 130 -3.03 -20.92 -15.14
CA ASP A 130 -2.57 -21.72 -14.01
C ASP A 130 -3.57 -21.64 -12.84
N PRO A 131 -4.18 -22.77 -12.43
CA PRO A 131 -5.18 -22.78 -11.36
C PRO A 131 -4.58 -22.47 -9.99
N GLY A 132 -3.30 -22.77 -9.76
CA GLY A 132 -2.60 -22.47 -8.52
C GLY A 132 -2.36 -20.97 -8.36
N ILE A 133 -1.90 -20.29 -9.42
CA ILE A 133 -1.74 -18.83 -9.42
C ILE A 133 -3.09 -18.14 -9.27
N ARG A 134 -4.10 -18.57 -10.05
CA ARG A 134 -5.46 -18.03 -9.92
C ARG A 134 -6.02 -18.14 -8.50
N ARG A 135 -5.85 -19.30 -7.86
CA ARG A 135 -6.30 -19.51 -6.47
C ARG A 135 -5.61 -18.57 -5.50
N ARG A 136 -4.28 -18.38 -5.63
CA ARG A 136 -3.54 -17.43 -4.78
C ARG A 136 -4.05 -16.00 -4.91
N ILE A 137 -4.35 -15.57 -6.14
CA ILE A 137 -4.90 -14.23 -6.39
C ILE A 137 -6.32 -14.11 -5.81
N HIS A 138 -7.15 -15.14 -5.97
CA HIS A 138 -8.48 -15.17 -5.38
C HIS A 138 -8.43 -15.06 -3.85
N ASP A 139 -7.62 -15.88 -3.19
CA ASP A 139 -7.45 -15.85 -1.72
C ASP A 139 -6.97 -14.46 -1.27
N LEU A 140 -6.05 -13.82 -2.03
CA LEU A 140 -5.59 -12.47 -1.76
C LEU A 140 -6.72 -11.42 -1.88
N PHE A 141 -7.59 -11.54 -2.88
CA PHE A 141 -8.72 -10.64 -3.08
C PHE A 141 -9.76 -10.78 -1.97
N ASP A 142 -10.04 -12.00 -1.52
CA ASP A 142 -10.93 -12.27 -0.38
C ASP A 142 -10.37 -11.65 0.91
N ASP A 143 -9.08 -11.81 1.17
CA ASP A 143 -8.38 -11.21 2.32
C ASP A 143 -8.48 -9.67 2.28
N TRP A 144 -8.23 -9.07 1.12
CA TRP A 144 -8.27 -7.63 0.93
C TRP A 144 -9.68 -7.05 1.16
N ILE A 145 -10.72 -7.67 0.58
CA ILE A 145 -12.11 -7.24 0.78
C ILE A 145 -12.54 -7.41 2.23
N THR A 146 -12.15 -8.51 2.87
CA THR A 146 -12.40 -8.73 4.29
C THR A 146 -11.76 -7.63 5.13
N GLY A 147 -10.53 -7.23 4.81
CA GLY A 147 -9.86 -6.09 5.42
C GLY A 147 -10.64 -4.78 5.28
N ILE A 148 -11.16 -4.48 4.09
CA ILE A 148 -11.98 -3.27 3.85
C ILE A 148 -13.29 -3.32 4.63
N ARG A 149 -13.98 -4.48 4.64
CA ARG A 149 -15.23 -4.65 5.40
C ARG A 149 -14.99 -4.43 6.90
N ASN A 150 -13.92 -5.01 7.46
CA ASN A 150 -13.54 -4.82 8.85
C ASN A 150 -13.22 -3.36 9.16
N LEU A 151 -12.50 -2.69 8.27
CA LEU A 151 -12.21 -1.27 8.39
C LEU A 151 -13.50 -0.42 8.44
N ILE A 152 -14.45 -0.66 7.54
CA ILE A 152 -15.74 0.06 7.55
C ILE A 152 -16.51 -0.17 8.85
N ILE A 153 -16.54 -1.42 9.35
CA ILE A 153 -17.19 -1.77 10.62
C ILE A 153 -16.53 -1.01 11.78
N ASN A 154 -15.20 -0.99 11.83
CA ASN A 154 -14.43 -0.30 12.86
C ASN A 154 -14.68 1.21 12.85
N LEU A 155 -14.60 1.85 11.68
CA LEU A 155 -14.91 3.28 11.53
C LEU A 155 -16.32 3.60 12.02
N ARG A 156 -17.31 2.79 11.63
CA ARG A 156 -18.71 2.96 12.05
C ARG A 156 -18.86 2.84 13.57
N SER A 157 -18.16 1.90 14.20
CA SER A 157 -18.18 1.72 15.66
C SER A 157 -17.69 2.95 16.43
N TRP A 158 -16.89 3.81 15.78
CA TRP A 158 -16.37 5.06 16.36
C TRP A 158 -17.20 6.29 15.98
N GLY A 159 -18.35 6.09 15.32
CA GLY A 159 -19.20 7.17 14.83
C GLY A 159 -18.60 7.90 13.62
N MET A 160 -17.68 7.26 12.90
CA MET A 160 -17.04 7.81 11.71
C MET A 160 -17.49 7.05 10.45
N ALA A 161 -17.36 7.70 9.30
CA ALA A 161 -17.61 7.08 8.01
C ALA A 161 -16.50 7.50 7.03
N SER A 162 -16.05 6.58 6.19
CA SER A 162 -15.19 6.89 5.04
C SER A 162 -15.97 6.61 3.77
N ALA A 163 -16.27 7.67 3.02
CA ALA A 163 -16.87 7.56 1.69
C ALA A 163 -15.92 6.83 0.74
N GLN A 164 -14.60 7.00 0.91
CA GLN A 164 -13.61 6.29 0.11
C GLN A 164 -13.67 4.78 0.35
N ALA A 165 -13.75 4.32 1.59
CA ALA A 165 -13.84 2.89 1.89
C ALA A 165 -15.08 2.24 1.26
N ALA A 166 -16.23 2.93 1.33
CA ALA A 166 -17.46 2.47 0.69
C ALA A 166 -17.32 2.39 -0.84
N ARG A 167 -16.74 3.40 -1.48
CA ARG A 167 -16.49 3.41 -2.94
C ARG A 167 -15.55 2.29 -3.39
N VAL A 168 -14.49 2.02 -2.62
CA VAL A 168 -13.56 0.93 -2.94
C VAL A 168 -14.27 -0.42 -2.83
N LEU A 169 -15.10 -0.61 -1.81
CA LEU A 169 -15.88 -1.84 -1.65
C LEU A 169 -16.90 -2.03 -2.78
N GLU A 170 -17.62 -0.98 -3.15
CA GLU A 170 -18.56 -0.98 -4.29
C GLU A 170 -17.83 -1.31 -5.59
N TRP A 171 -16.72 -0.64 -5.86
CA TRP A 171 -15.87 -0.91 -7.03
C TRP A 171 -15.38 -2.37 -7.08
N ALA A 172 -15.03 -2.96 -5.93
CA ALA A 172 -14.60 -4.34 -5.87
C ALA A 172 -15.73 -5.30 -6.26
N MET A 173 -16.95 -5.06 -5.75
CA MET A 173 -18.14 -5.83 -6.10
C MET A 173 -18.48 -5.72 -7.60
N ASP A 174 -18.39 -4.51 -8.17
CA ASP A 174 -18.61 -4.27 -9.61
C ASP A 174 -17.60 -5.02 -10.50
N ASN A 175 -16.44 -5.37 -9.96
CA ASN A 175 -15.40 -6.12 -10.65
C ASN A 175 -15.41 -7.62 -10.35
N GLU A 176 -16.48 -8.13 -9.73
CA GLU A 176 -16.64 -9.54 -9.33
C GLU A 176 -15.52 -9.99 -8.37
N ILE A 177 -15.02 -9.06 -7.57
CA ILE A 177 -14.08 -9.32 -6.50
C ILE A 177 -14.93 -9.48 -5.24
N GLY A 178 -14.99 -10.71 -4.70
CA GLY A 178 -15.59 -11.05 -3.40
C GLY A 178 -16.94 -11.75 -3.40
#